data_AF-A0A916Y9K7-F1
#
_entry.id   AF-A0A916Y9K7-F1
#
_cell.length_a   1.000
_cell.length_b   1.000
_cell.length_c   1.000
_cell.angle_alpha   90.00
_cell.angle_beta   90.00
_cell.angle_gamma   90.00
#
_symmetry.space_group_name_H-M   'P 1'
#
loop_
_entity.id
_entity.type
_entity.pdbx_description
1 polymer ?
#
loop_
_entity_poly.entity_id
_entity_poly.type
_entity_poly.pdbx_seq_one_letter_code
_entity_poly.pdbx_strand_id
1 'polypeptide(L)'
;MILKSVRMSVAAISFGVAGIGMMATAAQAEEFSFTATNTTKSNITEVFVSENKGEWGYFDIGSGIKPGATVNLVWDQSTNSEGCSQWVKAAYADGSESEPAKFDFCENGLEIEF
;
A
#
# COMPACT_ATOMS: atom_id res chain seq x y z
N MET A 1 29.26 43.06 -70.52
CA MET A 1 30.32 42.92 -69.50
C MET A 1 29.63 43.09 -68.15
N ILE A 2 29.58 42.18 -67.18
CA ILE A 2 30.42 41.04 -66.80
C ILE A 2 29.52 40.01 -66.07
N LEU A 3 29.74 38.73 -66.38
CA LEU A 3 29.19 37.55 -65.71
C LEU A 3 29.74 37.43 -64.27
N LYS A 4 28.90 37.10 -63.27
CA LYS A 4 29.39 36.52 -61.99
C LYS A 4 28.51 35.36 -61.50
N SER A 5 29.04 34.20 -61.84
CA SER A 5 29.04 32.88 -61.20
C SER A 5 28.67 32.70 -59.71
N VAL A 6 27.87 31.64 -59.48
CA VAL A 6 28.05 30.52 -58.53
C VAL A 6 27.87 30.81 -57.02
N ARG A 7 26.99 30.04 -56.36
CA ARG A 7 27.35 29.01 -55.35
C ARG A 7 26.11 28.24 -54.88
N MET A 8 26.19 26.91 -55.01
CA MET A 8 25.34 25.93 -54.33
C MET A 8 25.29 26.23 -52.83
N SER A 9 24.15 26.01 -52.19
CA SER A 9 24.07 25.47 -50.83
C SER A 9 22.68 24.87 -50.59
N VAL A 10 22.67 23.55 -50.50
CA VAL A 10 21.56 22.73 -49.99
C VAL A 10 21.32 23.12 -48.53
N ALA A 11 20.08 23.41 -48.16
CA ALA A 11 19.68 23.55 -46.76
C ALA A 11 18.66 22.46 -46.42
N ALA A 12 18.98 21.73 -45.36
CA ALA A 12 18.42 20.45 -44.96
C ALA A 12 16.95 20.51 -44.52
N ILE A 13 16.23 19.41 -44.77
CA ILE A 13 14.90 19.13 -44.23
C ILE A 13 15.06 18.77 -42.75
N SER A 14 14.60 19.63 -41.83
CA SER A 14 14.51 19.32 -40.41
C SER A 14 13.15 18.69 -40.08
N PHE A 15 13.08 17.36 -40.09
CA PHE A 15 12.05 16.62 -39.36
C PHE A 15 12.49 16.49 -37.90
N GLY A 16 11.82 17.21 -37.00
CA GLY A 16 12.09 17.16 -35.56
C GLY A 16 10.80 17.17 -34.76
N VAL A 17 10.16 16.00 -34.63
CA VAL A 17 9.24 15.74 -33.53
C VAL A 17 9.77 14.50 -32.80
N ALA A 18 10.66 14.73 -31.85
CA ALA A 18 11.01 13.73 -30.86
C ALA A 18 9.84 13.65 -29.86
N GLY A 19 8.91 12.73 -30.10
CA GLY A 19 7.91 12.34 -29.10
C GLY A 19 8.62 11.64 -27.96
N ILE A 20 8.89 12.35 -26.87
CA ILE A 20 9.34 11.76 -25.61
C ILE A 20 8.14 11.02 -25.03
N GLY A 21 8.10 9.71 -25.28
CA GLY A 21 7.14 8.81 -24.65
C GLY A 21 7.35 8.86 -23.14
N MET A 22 6.36 9.39 -22.42
CA MET A 22 6.26 9.22 -20.97
C MET A 22 6.13 7.72 -20.70
N MET A 23 7.21 7.08 -20.27
CA MET A 23 7.13 5.76 -19.66
C MET A 23 6.45 5.96 -18.30
N ALA A 24 5.14 5.73 -18.26
CA ALA A 24 4.44 5.55 -17.00
C ALA A 24 5.02 4.29 -16.35
N THR A 25 5.89 4.48 -15.35
CA THR A 25 6.23 3.40 -14.43
C THR A 25 4.95 3.09 -13.67
N ALA A 26 4.28 1.99 -14.01
CA ALA A 26 3.26 1.41 -13.14
C ALA A 26 3.96 1.06 -11.82
N ALA A 27 3.83 1.93 -10.82
CA ALA A 27 4.09 1.56 -9.45
C ALA A 27 3.06 0.48 -9.12
N GLN A 28 3.50 -0.78 -9.13
CA GLN A 28 2.70 -1.86 -8.56
C GLN A 28 2.54 -1.48 -7.09
N ALA A 29 1.30 -1.22 -6.67
CA ALA A 29 0.97 -1.07 -5.27
C ALA A 29 1.31 -2.41 -4.61
N GLU A 30 2.38 -2.46 -3.81
CA GLU A 30 2.70 -3.65 -3.02
C GLU A 30 1.51 -3.93 -2.11
N GLU A 31 0.90 -5.10 -2.21
CA GLU A 31 -0.20 -5.50 -1.33
C GLU A 31 0.42 -5.90 0.02
N PHE A 32 0.35 -4.99 1.01
CA PHE A 32 0.82 -5.31 2.35
C PHE A 32 -0.15 -6.31 3.00
N SER A 33 0.38 -7.38 3.58
CA SER A 33 -0.42 -8.39 4.26
C SER A 33 0.25 -8.89 5.52
N PHE A 34 -0.55 -9.33 6.48
CA PHE A 34 -0.10 -9.88 7.74
C PHE A 34 -1.04 -10.99 8.21
N THR A 35 -0.54 -11.87 9.06
CA THR A 35 -1.38 -12.89 9.71
C THR A 35 -1.84 -12.41 11.08
N ALA A 36 -3.09 -12.72 11.41
CA ALA A 36 -3.69 -12.44 12.70
C ALA A 36 -4.17 -13.76 13.32
N THR A 37 -3.62 -14.11 14.48
CA THR A 37 -3.97 -15.32 15.23
C THR A 37 -4.70 -14.95 16.52
N ASN A 38 -5.88 -15.51 16.72
CA ASN A 38 -6.60 -15.36 17.99
C ASN A 38 -6.13 -16.42 18.98
N THR A 39 -5.29 -16.05 19.94
CA THR A 39 -4.82 -16.96 21.00
C THR A 39 -5.73 -16.95 22.23
N THR A 40 -6.73 -16.07 22.25
CA THR A 40 -7.71 -15.94 23.33
C THR A 40 -8.81 -17.00 23.26
N LYS A 41 -9.71 -16.97 24.24
CA LYS A 41 -10.92 -17.83 24.30
C LYS A 41 -12.16 -17.16 23.72
N SER A 42 -12.08 -15.88 23.36
CA SER A 42 -13.19 -15.06 22.88
C SER A 42 -13.05 -14.85 21.38
N ASN A 43 -14.16 -14.82 20.64
CA ASN A 43 -14.09 -14.56 19.20
C ASN A 43 -13.66 -13.10 18.97
N ILE A 44 -12.68 -12.86 18.10
CA ILE A 44 -12.36 -11.49 17.66
C ILE A 44 -13.43 -11.07 16.67
N THR A 45 -14.07 -9.93 16.91
CA THR A 45 -15.14 -9.40 16.06
C THR A 45 -14.65 -8.28 15.14
N GLU A 46 -13.63 -7.54 15.56
CA GLU A 46 -13.01 -6.47 14.78
C GLU A 46 -11.50 -6.40 15.07
N VAL A 47 -10.71 -6.09 14.04
CA VAL A 47 -9.29 -5.74 14.17
C VAL A 47 -9.13 -4.29 13.74
N PHE A 48 -8.67 -3.45 14.65
CA PHE A 48 -8.50 -2.02 14.42
C PHE A 48 -7.06 -1.66 14.11
N VAL A 49 -6.88 -0.61 13.32
CA VAL A 49 -5.57 -0.05 12.99
C VAL A 49 -5.56 1.48 13.05
N SER A 50 -4.44 2.07 13.46
CA SER A 50 -4.31 3.52 13.61
C SER A 50 -2.85 3.99 13.59
N GLU A 51 -2.55 5.06 12.87
CA GLU A 51 -1.22 5.68 12.92
C GLU A 51 -0.95 6.40 14.26
N ASN A 52 -2.00 6.93 14.89
CA ASN A 52 -1.90 7.93 15.95
C ASN A 52 -2.67 7.60 17.26
N LYS A 53 -3.39 6.48 17.32
CA LYS A 53 -4.29 6.05 18.40
C LYS A 53 -5.53 6.93 18.64
N GLY A 54 -5.75 7.94 17.81
CA GLY A 54 -6.91 8.84 17.88
C GLY A 54 -8.04 8.38 16.96
N GLU A 55 -7.72 8.20 15.68
CA GLU A 55 -8.66 7.72 14.65
C GLU A 55 -8.32 6.27 14.30
N TRP A 56 -9.33 5.41 14.25
CA TRP A 56 -9.16 3.96 14.04
C TRP A 56 -9.90 3.52 12.78
N GLY A 57 -9.16 2.93 11.84
CA GLY A 57 -9.72 2.08 10.80
C GLY A 57 -9.94 0.67 11.33
N TYR A 58 -10.59 -0.16 10.52
CA TYR A 58 -10.82 -1.57 10.84
C TYR A 58 -10.64 -2.44 9.60
N PHE A 59 -10.22 -3.67 9.81
CA PHE A 59 -10.21 -4.70 8.78
C PHE A 59 -11.56 -5.41 8.72
N ASP A 60 -12.05 -5.69 7.51
CA ASP A 60 -13.15 -6.62 7.33
C ASP A 60 -12.66 -8.05 7.56
N ILE A 61 -13.13 -8.66 8.64
CA ILE A 61 -12.79 -10.03 9.04
C ILE A 61 -13.99 -10.97 8.94
N GLY A 62 -15.05 -10.57 8.22
CA GLY A 62 -16.27 -11.34 8.02
C GLY A 62 -16.96 -11.71 9.34
N SER A 63 -17.10 -13.01 9.63
CA SER A 63 -17.72 -13.51 10.86
C SER A 63 -16.83 -13.41 12.11
N GLY A 64 -15.62 -12.83 11.98
CA GLY A 64 -14.63 -12.77 13.04
C GLY A 64 -13.63 -13.93 13.03
N ILE A 65 -12.63 -13.82 13.91
CA ILE A 65 -11.55 -14.80 14.05
C ILE A 65 -11.82 -15.63 15.30
N LYS A 66 -12.12 -16.92 15.10
CA LYS A 66 -12.42 -17.86 16.20
C LYS A 66 -11.19 -18.13 17.07
N PRO A 67 -11.39 -18.52 18.34
CA PRO A 67 -10.29 -19.01 19.19
C PRO A 67 -9.42 -20.05 18.48
N GLY A 68 -8.11 -19.84 18.49
CA GLY A 68 -7.10 -20.68 17.85
C GLY A 68 -7.03 -20.60 16.32
N ALA A 69 -7.80 -19.71 15.68
CA ALA A 69 -7.75 -19.53 14.24
C ALA A 69 -6.75 -18.43 13.84
N THR A 70 -6.16 -18.61 12.67
CA THR A 70 -5.30 -17.63 12.00
C THR A 70 -5.95 -17.22 10.69
N VAL A 71 -5.93 -15.91 10.39
CA VAL A 71 -6.39 -15.36 9.12
C VAL A 71 -5.30 -14.49 8.50
N ASN A 72 -5.29 -14.38 7.17
CA ASN A 72 -4.45 -13.44 6.45
C ASN A 72 -5.26 -12.18 6.15
N LEU A 73 -4.78 -11.03 6.60
CA LEU A 73 -5.39 -9.72 6.38
C LEU A 73 -4.54 -8.94 5.39
N VAL A 74 -5.20 -8.29 4.44
CA VAL A 74 -4.57 -7.52 3.36
C VAL A 74 -4.99 -6.07 3.51
N TRP A 75 -4.02 -5.17 3.40
CA TRP A 75 -4.26 -3.74 3.38
C TRP A 75 -5.00 -3.34 2.12
N ASP A 76 -5.96 -2.43 2.25
CA ASP A 76 -6.58 -1.85 1.07
C ASP A 76 -5.52 -1.03 0.31
N GLN A 77 -5.46 -1.19 -1.02
CA GLN A 77 -4.44 -0.51 -1.82
C GLN A 77 -4.51 1.02 -1.70
N SER A 78 -5.68 1.59 -1.34
CA SER A 78 -5.85 3.02 -1.13
C SER A 78 -5.12 3.55 0.11
N THR A 79 -4.73 2.69 1.05
CA THR A 79 -3.99 3.05 2.27
C THR A 79 -2.49 2.78 2.14
N ASN A 80 -2.01 2.34 0.98
CA ASN A 80 -0.59 2.09 0.72
C ASN A 80 0.31 3.35 0.81
N SER A 81 -0.26 4.54 0.93
CA SER A 81 0.47 5.78 1.20
C SER A 81 0.62 6.10 2.69
N GLU A 82 -0.03 5.34 3.58
CA GLU A 82 0.10 5.49 5.03
C GLU A 82 1.48 5.02 5.53
N GLY A 83 1.85 5.45 6.74
CA GLY A 83 3.06 4.98 7.38
C GLY A 83 2.97 3.50 7.76
N CYS A 84 4.08 2.78 7.63
CA CYS A 84 4.15 1.37 8.02
C CYS A 84 4.01 1.13 9.54
N SER A 85 4.33 2.13 10.34
CA SER A 85 4.32 2.05 11.81
C SER A 85 2.92 2.30 12.37
N GLN A 86 2.17 1.24 12.60
CA GLN A 86 0.75 1.29 12.90
C GLN A 86 0.45 0.67 14.26
N TRP A 87 -0.54 1.22 14.97
CA TRP A 87 -1.09 0.64 16.17
C TRP A 87 -2.22 -0.30 15.83
N VAL A 88 -2.25 -1.47 16.47
CA VAL A 88 -3.25 -2.51 16.25
C VAL A 88 -3.87 -2.90 17.58
N LYS A 89 -5.18 -3.11 17.59
CA LYS A 89 -5.93 -3.71 18.69
C LYS A 89 -7.08 -4.56 18.17
N ALA A 90 -7.63 -5.44 18.99
CA ALA A 90 -8.81 -6.25 18.67
C ALA A 90 -9.98 -5.92 19.60
N ALA A 91 -11.21 -5.99 19.08
CA ALA A 91 -12.42 -6.14 19.89
C ALA A 91 -12.83 -7.61 19.93
N TYR A 92 -13.30 -8.04 21.10
CA TYR A 92 -13.71 -9.40 21.36
C TYR A 92 -15.24 -9.49 21.56
N ALA A 93 -15.81 -10.67 21.30
CA ALA A 93 -17.25 -10.92 21.40
C ALA A 93 -17.81 -10.80 22.83
N ASP A 94 -16.96 -10.82 23.86
CA ASP A 94 -17.34 -10.53 25.25
C ASP A 94 -17.44 -9.02 25.56
N GLY A 95 -17.15 -8.16 24.59
CA GLY A 95 -17.19 -6.71 24.69
C GLY A 95 -15.91 -6.06 25.22
N SER A 96 -14.86 -6.84 25.50
CA SER A 96 -13.53 -6.29 25.84
C SER A 96 -12.72 -5.94 24.58
N GLU A 97 -11.66 -5.15 24.78
CA GLU A 97 -10.67 -4.83 23.74
C GLU A 97 -9.26 -5.16 24.23
N SER A 98 -8.36 -5.50 23.29
CA SER A 98 -6.94 -5.68 23.59
C SER A 98 -6.27 -4.32 23.86
N GLU A 99 -5.16 -4.33 24.59
CA GLU A 99 -4.31 -3.15 24.64
C GLU A 99 -3.71 -2.88 23.24
N PRO A 100 -3.64 -1.61 22.78
CA PRO A 100 -3.01 -1.31 21.51
C PRO A 100 -1.51 -1.56 21.52
N ALA A 101 -1.03 -2.35 20.58
CA ALA A 101 0.39 -2.60 20.33
C ALA A 101 0.82 -2.00 18.99
N LYS A 102 2.10 -1.62 18.88
CA LYS A 102 2.63 -0.98 17.67
C LYS A 102 3.44 -1.99 16.86
N PHE A 103 3.20 -2.04 15.55
CA PHE A 103 3.85 -2.95 14.62
C PHE A 103 4.37 -2.20 13.40
N ASP A 104 5.36 -2.78 12.74
CA ASP A 104 5.92 -2.29 11.48
C ASP A 104 5.47 -3.18 10.32
N PHE A 105 4.54 -2.68 9.50
CA PHE A 105 3.97 -3.40 8.36
C PHE A 105 4.84 -3.35 7.10
N CYS A 106 5.96 -2.63 7.12
CA CYS A 106 6.98 -2.71 6.07
C CYS A 106 7.79 -4.02 6.15
N GLU A 107 7.73 -4.72 7.29
CA GLU A 107 8.35 -6.04 7.42
C GLU A 107 7.51 -7.10 6.70
N ASN A 108 8.20 -8.00 5.98
CA ASN A 108 7.53 -9.09 5.27
C ASN A 108 7.10 -10.18 6.24
N GLY A 109 5.88 -10.68 6.07
CA GLY A 109 5.38 -11.83 6.84
C GLY A 109 5.13 -11.50 8.31
N LEU A 110 4.67 -10.28 8.61
CA LEU A 110 4.27 -9.90 9.96
C LEU A 110 3.18 -10.85 10.49
N GLU A 111 3.39 -11.38 11.69
CA GLU A 111 2.44 -12.22 12.40
C GLU A 111 2.04 -11.53 13.72
N ILE A 112 0.73 -11.38 13.94
CA ILE A 112 0.18 -10.72 15.13
C ILE A 112 -0.65 -11.74 15.89
N GLU A 113 -0.35 -11.88 17.19
CA GLU A 113 -1.12 -12.70 18.12
C GLU A 113 -1.92 -11.81 19.06
N PHE A 114 -3.18 -12.17 19.27
CA PHE A 114 -4.15 -11.48 20.13
C PHE A 114 -4.56 -12.32 21.32
#